data_AF-A0A933ZAH6-F1
#
_entry.id   AF-A0A933ZAH6-F1
#
_cell.length_a   1.000
_cell.length_b   1.000
_cell.length_c   1.000
_cell.angle_alpha   90.00
_cell.angle_beta   90.00
_cell.angle_gamma   90.00
#
_symmetry.space_group_name_H-M   'P 1'
#
loop_
_entity.id
_entity.type
_entity.pdbx_description
1 polymer ?
#
loop_
_entity_poly.entity_id
_entity_poly.type
_entity_poly.pdbx_seq_one_letter_code
_entity_poly.pdbx_strand_id
1 'polypeptide(L)'
;MQSRMVAGAALAALVLGGGTLGYMLIEGWDFHDSLFMTVTTVTTVGYGEVHPMTRAGRSFSMMLILGGVGVVLYILSMLTQVVVEGKLREVMGRRSLERKIRSLRDHYIICGYGRIGALVADMLREQSVEMVVIESDEQVTRRLGQEGIHYVLGSATEDESLLAAGIERAKGLVATVNSDADNVYIVLTAKGIRPDLLVIARATEPGSERKLKRAGADKVVSPYFIGARRIAQTVLRPSVADFVDLTFHSTDVALLMEEVQVDAGSDLVGVSLKDSGIRQKLDLIVLAVKKPNDHMIFNPPAGTVIEKDDTLIALGSHASMQKLGQMVSGGGD
;
A
#
# COMPACT_ATOMS: atom_id res chain seq x y z
N MET A 1 1.49 -7.31 27.54
CA MET A 1 1.01 -8.71 27.37
C MET A 1 1.97 -9.71 28.00
N GLN A 2 3.26 -9.67 27.65
CA GLN A 2 4.29 -10.54 28.23
C GLN A 2 4.32 -10.49 29.77
N SER A 3 4.25 -9.29 30.37
CA SER A 3 4.15 -9.11 31.84
C SER A 3 2.90 -9.77 32.46
N ARG A 4 1.73 -9.74 31.79
CA ARG A 4 0.51 -10.40 32.27
C ARG A 4 0.58 -11.92 32.16
N MET A 5 1.23 -12.46 31.11
CA MET A 5 1.45 -13.91 30.96
C MET A 5 2.39 -14.44 32.04
N VAL A 6 3.47 -13.71 32.30
CA VAL A 6 4.43 -14.05 33.36
C VAL A 6 3.74 -13.98 34.72
N ALA A 7 2.92 -12.96 34.97
CA ALA A 7 2.14 -12.86 36.21
C ALA A 7 1.14 -14.02 36.37
N GLY A 8 0.42 -14.39 35.30
CA GLY A 8 -0.50 -15.52 35.32
C GLY A 8 0.20 -16.86 35.57
N ALA A 9 1.34 -17.10 34.92
CA ALA A 9 2.15 -18.30 35.12
C ALA A 9 2.74 -18.36 36.54
N ALA A 10 3.22 -17.23 37.07
CA ALA A 10 3.72 -17.13 38.44
C ALA A 10 2.61 -17.40 39.47
N LEU A 11 1.41 -16.86 39.24
CA LEU A 11 0.26 -17.09 40.11
C LEU A 11 -0.20 -18.55 40.09
N ALA A 12 -0.21 -19.19 38.91
CA ALA A 12 -0.49 -20.62 38.78
C ALA A 12 0.54 -21.47 39.54
N ALA A 13 1.84 -21.17 39.37
CA ALA A 13 2.91 -21.86 40.07
C ALA A 13 2.81 -21.67 41.59
N LEU A 14 2.43 -20.48 42.06
CA LEU A 14 2.23 -20.18 43.47
C LEU A 14 1.04 -20.97 44.05
N VAL A 15 -0.08 -21.05 43.33
CA VAL A 15 -1.24 -21.82 43.78
C VAL A 15 -0.96 -23.33 43.77
N LEU A 16 -0.34 -23.85 42.71
CA LEU A 16 0.01 -25.27 42.62
C LEU A 16 1.09 -25.65 43.66
N GLY A 17 2.12 -24.83 43.82
CA GLY A 17 3.17 -25.04 44.81
C GLY A 17 2.66 -24.90 46.24
N GLY A 18 1.87 -23.86 46.52
CA GLY A 18 1.26 -23.62 47.82
C GLY A 18 0.23 -24.69 48.21
N GLY A 19 -0.58 -25.15 47.24
CA GLY A 19 -1.49 -26.28 47.42
C GLY A 19 -0.74 -27.57 47.76
N THR A 20 0.29 -27.90 46.98
CA THR A 20 1.10 -29.12 47.17
C THR A 20 1.81 -29.12 48.51
N LEU A 21 2.47 -28.00 48.86
CA LEU A 21 3.12 -27.85 50.17
C LEU A 21 2.11 -27.87 51.31
N GLY A 22 0.93 -27.29 51.14
CA GLY A 22 -0.13 -27.32 52.13
C GLY A 22 -0.58 -28.74 52.47
N TYR A 23 -0.80 -29.59 51.47
CA TYR A 23 -1.15 -31.00 51.71
C TYR A 23 0.01 -31.80 52.33
N MET A 24 1.25 -31.57 51.90
CA MET A 24 2.42 -32.22 52.51
C MET A 24 2.59 -31.85 53.99
N LEU A 25 2.31 -30.60 54.38
CA LEU A 25 2.50 -30.12 55.76
C LEU A 25 1.32 -30.44 56.68
N ILE A 26 0.09 -30.34 56.17
CA ILE A 26 -1.13 -30.50 56.98
C ILE A 26 -1.50 -31.98 57.11
N GLU A 27 -1.41 -32.73 56.02
CA GLU A 27 -1.87 -34.12 55.96
C GLU A 27 -0.71 -35.14 55.89
N GLY A 28 0.54 -34.67 55.72
CA GLY A 28 1.72 -35.54 55.71
C GLY A 28 1.84 -36.42 54.46
N TRP A 29 1.11 -36.08 53.40
CA TRP A 29 1.10 -36.84 52.15
C TRP A 29 2.42 -36.70 51.39
N ASP A 30 2.71 -37.67 50.53
CA ASP A 30 3.86 -37.59 49.66
C ASP A 30 3.68 -36.46 48.62
N PHE A 31 4.78 -36.06 47.98
CA PHE A 31 4.76 -34.97 47.00
C PHE A 31 3.82 -35.28 45.83
N HIS A 32 3.80 -36.53 45.38
CA HIS A 32 3.03 -36.92 44.21
C HIS A 32 1.52 -36.86 44.49
N ASP A 33 1.05 -37.43 45.60
CA ASP A 33 -0.37 -37.40 45.94
C ASP A 33 -0.84 -35.98 46.30
N SER A 34 0.03 -35.19 46.95
CA SER A 34 -0.23 -33.78 47.25
C SER A 34 -0.35 -32.92 45.97
N LEU A 35 0.53 -33.13 44.99
CA LEU A 35 0.48 -32.45 43.71
C LEU A 35 -0.75 -32.87 42.92
N PHE A 36 -1.06 -34.16 42.90
CA PHE A 36 -2.23 -34.72 42.22
C PHE A 36 -3.54 -34.18 42.82
N MET A 37 -3.66 -34.16 44.14
CA MET A 37 -4.81 -33.55 44.83
C MET A 37 -4.93 -32.06 44.51
N THR A 38 -3.81 -31.33 44.52
CA THR A 38 -3.81 -29.90 44.20
C THR A 38 -4.26 -29.63 42.78
N VAL A 39 -3.72 -30.36 41.79
CA VAL A 39 -4.07 -30.19 40.38
C VAL A 39 -5.53 -30.50 40.15
N THR A 40 -6.04 -31.63 40.64
CA THR A 40 -7.46 -32.02 40.45
C THR A 40 -8.43 -31.05 41.13
N THR A 41 -8.02 -30.45 42.25
CA THR A 41 -8.78 -29.44 43.00
C THR A 41 -8.81 -28.10 42.27
N VAL A 42 -7.65 -27.59 41.86
CA VAL A 42 -7.50 -26.28 41.19
C VAL A 42 -8.11 -26.31 39.79
N THR A 43 -7.98 -27.42 39.06
CA THR A 43 -8.58 -27.60 37.72
C THR A 43 -10.07 -27.91 37.77
N THR A 44 -10.68 -27.98 38.95
CA THR A 44 -12.12 -28.25 39.16
C THR A 44 -12.60 -29.63 38.68
N VAL A 45 -11.69 -30.59 38.49
CA VAL A 45 -12.04 -31.96 38.08
C VAL A 45 -12.62 -32.75 39.26
N GLY A 46 -11.97 -32.70 40.42
CA GLY A 46 -12.51 -33.20 41.69
C GLY A 46 -12.89 -34.69 41.72
N TYR A 47 -11.96 -35.59 41.41
CA TYR A 47 -12.22 -37.05 41.46
C TYR A 47 -12.50 -37.63 42.86
N GLY A 48 -12.32 -36.84 43.92
CA GLY A 48 -12.47 -37.26 45.32
C GLY A 48 -11.20 -36.99 46.14
N GLU A 49 -11.26 -37.26 47.45
CA GLU A 49 -10.08 -37.20 48.33
C GLU A 49 -9.14 -38.38 47.99
N VAL A 50 -7.84 -38.11 47.78
CA VAL A 50 -6.83 -39.16 47.48
C VAL A 50 -6.62 -40.07 48.70
N HIS A 51 -6.57 -39.46 49.89
CA HIS A 51 -6.57 -40.14 51.20
C HIS A 51 -7.62 -39.47 52.11
N PRO A 52 -8.08 -40.14 53.19
CA PRO A 52 -9.02 -39.56 54.13
C PRO A 52 -8.45 -38.28 54.76
N MET A 53 -9.15 -37.15 54.62
CA MET A 53 -8.64 -35.86 55.10
C MET A 53 -9.09 -35.51 56.52
N THR A 54 -8.24 -34.79 57.25
CA THR A 54 -8.62 -34.19 58.53
C THR A 54 -9.56 -32.99 58.34
N ARG A 55 -10.20 -32.51 59.43
CA ARG A 55 -11.00 -31.27 59.40
C ARG A 55 -10.17 -30.06 58.94
N ALA A 56 -8.88 -30.03 59.28
CA ALA A 56 -7.97 -28.97 58.86
C ALA A 56 -7.70 -29.03 57.34
N GLY A 57 -7.37 -30.21 56.79
CA GLY A 57 -7.17 -30.39 55.35
C GLY A 57 -8.41 -30.07 54.52
N ARG A 58 -9.60 -30.34 55.03
CA ARG A 58 -10.85 -29.92 54.38
C ARG A 58 -11.03 -28.41 54.34
N SER A 59 -10.76 -27.71 55.45
CA SER A 59 -10.83 -26.24 55.48
C SER A 59 -9.79 -25.60 54.55
N PHE A 60 -8.58 -26.17 54.48
CA PHE A 60 -7.54 -25.76 53.54
C PHE A 60 -7.99 -25.98 52.08
N SER A 61 -8.54 -27.16 51.78
CA SER A 61 -9.05 -27.48 50.44
C SER A 61 -10.15 -26.51 50.00
N MET A 62 -11.05 -26.10 50.89
CA MET A 62 -12.07 -25.09 50.58
C MET A 62 -11.45 -23.74 50.18
N MET A 63 -10.41 -23.29 50.89
CA MET A 63 -9.68 -22.06 50.53
C MET A 63 -8.93 -22.21 49.20
N LEU A 64 -8.30 -23.36 48.99
CA LEU A 64 -7.55 -23.68 47.77
C LEU A 64 -8.48 -23.73 46.54
N ILE A 65 -9.69 -24.27 46.67
CA ILE A 65 -10.70 -24.27 45.60
C ILE A 65 -11.08 -22.83 45.23
N LEU A 66 -11.45 -22.01 46.22
CA LEU A 66 -11.87 -20.62 45.97
C LEU A 66 -10.76 -19.80 45.28
N GLY A 67 -9.50 -19.95 45.73
CA GLY A 67 -8.36 -19.30 45.09
C GLY A 67 -8.01 -19.90 43.72
N GLY A 68 -7.99 -21.22 43.62
CA GLY A 68 -7.58 -21.97 42.43
C GLY A 68 -8.51 -21.76 41.24
N VAL A 69 -9.82 -21.79 41.46
CA VAL A 69 -10.82 -21.51 40.42
C VAL A 69 -10.61 -20.11 39.82
N GLY A 70 -10.36 -19.10 40.67
CA GLY A 70 -10.11 -17.73 40.21
C GLY A 70 -8.87 -17.63 39.30
N VAL A 71 -7.80 -18.33 39.65
CA VAL A 71 -6.57 -18.38 38.83
C VAL A 71 -6.80 -19.09 37.50
N VAL A 72 -7.50 -20.22 37.51
CA VAL A 72 -7.84 -20.95 36.27
C VAL A 72 -8.73 -20.10 35.37
N LEU A 73 -9.76 -19.44 35.90
CA LEU A 73 -10.62 -18.53 35.14
C LEU A 73 -9.85 -17.32 34.58
N TYR A 74 -8.90 -16.77 35.34
CA TYR A 74 -8.03 -15.70 34.87
C TYR A 74 -7.18 -16.14 33.68
N ILE A 75 -6.54 -17.30 33.78
CA ILE A 75 -5.71 -17.87 32.70
C ILE A 75 -6.58 -18.20 31.48
N LEU A 76 -7.76 -18.80 31.68
CA LEU A 76 -8.69 -19.11 30.60
C LEU A 76 -9.19 -17.86 29.87
N SER A 77 -9.50 -16.79 30.61
CA SER A 77 -9.88 -15.49 30.04
C SER A 77 -8.75 -14.90 29.21
N MET A 78 -7.51 -15.03 29.70
CA MET A 78 -6.33 -14.58 28.96
C MET A 78 -6.10 -15.38 27.68
N LEU A 79 -6.25 -16.70 27.71
CA LEU A 79 -6.16 -17.55 26.52
C LEU A 79 -7.25 -17.23 25.50
N THR A 80 -8.49 -17.05 25.97
CA THR A 80 -9.62 -16.62 25.12
C THR A 80 -9.32 -15.30 24.44
N GLN A 81 -8.77 -14.32 25.16
CA GLN A 81 -8.37 -13.03 24.58
C GLN A 81 -7.33 -13.20 23.46
N VAL A 82 -6.33 -14.09 23.63
CA VAL A 82 -5.31 -14.35 22.60
C VAL A 82 -5.92 -15.00 21.35
N VAL A 83 -6.86 -15.92 21.52
CA VAL A 83 -7.55 -16.61 20.42
C VAL A 83 -8.47 -15.64 19.67
N VAL A 84 -9.28 -14.87 20.40
CA VAL A 84 -10.27 -13.93 19.84
C VAL A 84 -9.60 -12.74 19.17
N GLU A 85 -8.54 -12.18 19.77
CA GLU A 85 -7.80 -11.06 19.15
C GLU A 85 -6.96 -11.52 17.95
N GLY A 86 -6.85 -12.82 17.67
CA GLY A 86 -6.17 -13.34 16.47
C GLY A 86 -4.66 -13.04 16.44
N LYS A 87 -4.05 -12.63 17.56
CA LYS A 87 -2.63 -12.23 17.65
C LYS A 87 -1.66 -13.33 17.19
N LEU A 88 -2.04 -14.60 17.34
CA LEU A 88 -1.26 -15.72 16.80
C LEU A 88 -1.18 -15.67 15.27
N ARG A 89 -2.28 -15.30 14.61
CA ARG A 89 -2.39 -15.18 13.16
C ARG A 89 -1.65 -13.96 12.63
N GLU A 90 -1.60 -12.88 13.40
CA GLU A 90 -0.87 -11.65 13.06
C GLU A 90 0.66 -11.89 13.02
N VAL A 91 1.21 -12.59 14.02
CA VAL A 91 2.64 -12.94 14.06
C VAL A 91 3.02 -13.92 12.94
N MET A 92 2.19 -14.94 12.68
CA MET A 92 2.43 -15.87 11.57
C MET A 92 2.23 -15.22 10.20
N GLY A 93 1.25 -14.32 10.08
CA GLY A 93 0.97 -13.55 8.86
C GLY A 93 2.13 -12.63 8.50
N ARG A 94 2.74 -11.97 9.49
CA ARG A 94 3.89 -11.07 9.28
C ARG A 94 5.09 -11.78 8.66
N ARG A 95 5.44 -12.98 9.14
CA ARG A 95 6.51 -13.80 8.53
C ARG A 95 6.18 -14.27 7.12
N SER A 96 4.90 -14.47 6.80
CA SER A 96 4.49 -14.81 5.43
C SER A 96 4.57 -13.59 4.51
N LEU A 97 4.16 -12.42 5.00
CA LEU A 97 4.23 -11.15 4.30
C LEU A 97 5.68 -10.78 3.97
N GLU A 98 6.58 -10.84 4.95
CA GLU A 98 8.01 -10.58 4.75
C GLU A 98 8.63 -11.51 3.70
N ARG A 99 8.24 -12.80 3.69
CA ARG A 99 8.68 -13.74 2.64
C ARG A 99 8.18 -13.36 1.25
N LYS A 100 6.91 -12.94 1.12
CA LYS A 100 6.36 -12.47 -0.15
C LYS A 100 7.12 -11.23 -0.64
N ILE A 101 7.31 -10.23 0.23
CA ILE A 101 8.06 -9.01 -0.11
C ILE A 101 9.48 -9.35 -0.59
N ARG A 102 10.17 -10.31 0.06
CA ARG A 102 11.50 -10.77 -0.37
C ARG A 102 11.52 -11.39 -1.77
N SER A 103 10.42 -11.99 -2.22
CA SER A 103 10.31 -12.59 -3.55
C SER A 103 9.96 -11.60 -4.67
N LEU A 104 9.41 -10.42 -4.34
CA LEU A 104 9.03 -9.40 -5.33
C LEU A 104 10.26 -8.85 -6.06
N ARG A 105 10.09 -8.56 -7.35
CA ARG A 105 11.05 -7.87 -8.22
C ARG A 105 10.28 -6.90 -9.11
N ASP A 106 10.94 -5.85 -9.54
CA ASP A 106 10.37 -4.82 -10.41
C ASP A 106 9.08 -4.19 -9.86
N HIS A 107 8.90 -4.23 -8.54
CA HIS A 107 7.77 -3.65 -7.81
C HIS A 107 8.03 -2.18 -7.48
N TYR A 108 6.98 -1.44 -7.17
CA TYR A 108 7.09 -0.05 -6.69
C TYR A 108 7.08 0.02 -5.17
N ILE A 109 7.86 0.94 -4.60
CA ILE A 109 7.83 1.23 -3.17
C ILE A 109 7.08 2.56 -2.95
N ILE A 110 6.07 2.56 -2.11
CA ILE A 110 5.34 3.77 -1.72
C ILE A 110 5.72 4.12 -0.28
N CYS A 111 6.38 5.27 -0.09
CA CYS A 111 6.76 5.75 1.23
C CYS A 111 5.66 6.65 1.78
N GLY A 112 4.96 6.15 2.81
CA GLY A 112 3.84 6.79 3.47
C GLY A 112 2.50 6.46 2.80
N TYR A 113 1.52 6.03 3.58
CA TYR A 113 0.15 5.73 3.17
C TYR A 113 -0.83 6.81 3.67
N GLY A 114 -0.45 8.07 3.49
CA GLY A 114 -1.34 9.20 3.71
C GLY A 114 -2.33 9.39 2.57
N ARG A 115 -2.95 10.58 2.48
CA ARG A 115 -3.93 10.91 1.44
C ARG A 115 -3.42 10.67 0.01
N ILE A 116 -2.18 11.09 -0.28
CA ILE A 116 -1.61 10.92 -1.63
C ILE A 116 -1.11 9.49 -1.84
N GLY A 117 -0.39 8.92 -0.85
CA GLY A 117 0.14 7.56 -0.96
C GLY A 117 -0.95 6.51 -1.16
N ALA A 118 -2.09 6.65 -0.46
CA ALA A 118 -3.24 5.77 -0.64
C ALA A 118 -3.84 5.84 -2.05
N LEU A 119 -4.06 7.06 -2.58
CA LEU A 119 -4.57 7.24 -3.95
C LEU A 119 -3.60 6.67 -5.01
N VAL A 120 -2.30 6.87 -4.82
CA VAL A 120 -1.28 6.28 -5.70
C VAL A 120 -1.33 4.76 -5.63
N ALA A 121 -1.44 4.19 -4.42
CA ALA A 121 -1.53 2.75 -4.24
C ALA A 121 -2.78 2.16 -4.91
N ASP A 122 -3.94 2.81 -4.75
CA ASP A 122 -5.18 2.38 -5.38
C ASP A 122 -5.07 2.39 -6.91
N MET A 123 -4.56 3.47 -7.51
CA MET A 123 -4.36 3.56 -8.97
C MET A 123 -3.38 2.52 -9.50
N LEU A 124 -2.30 2.24 -8.77
CA LEU A 124 -1.35 1.19 -9.14
C LEU A 124 -1.98 -0.21 -9.02
N ARG A 125 -2.80 -0.43 -7.98
CA ARG A 125 -3.53 -1.70 -7.77
C ARG A 125 -4.55 -1.95 -8.89
N GLU A 126 -5.27 -0.93 -9.32
CA GLU A 126 -6.22 -1.03 -10.45
C GLU A 126 -5.56 -1.49 -11.75
N GLN A 127 -4.28 -1.12 -11.94
CA GLN A 127 -3.47 -1.54 -13.08
C GLN A 127 -2.66 -2.82 -12.81
N SER A 128 -2.96 -3.55 -11.72
CA SER A 128 -2.27 -4.78 -11.31
C SER A 128 -0.75 -4.62 -11.17
N VAL A 129 -0.29 -3.44 -10.75
CA VAL A 129 1.13 -3.17 -10.52
C VAL A 129 1.53 -3.64 -9.11
N GLU A 130 2.54 -4.51 -9.04
CA GLU A 130 3.11 -4.98 -7.77
C GLU A 130 3.74 -3.81 -6.99
N MET A 131 3.40 -3.70 -5.70
CA MET A 131 3.86 -2.62 -4.85
C MET A 131 4.06 -3.05 -3.39
N VAL A 132 4.90 -2.30 -2.68
CA VAL A 132 5.11 -2.40 -1.23
C VAL A 132 4.99 -1.02 -0.60
N VAL A 133 4.17 -0.90 0.45
CA VAL A 133 3.96 0.35 1.17
C VAL A 133 4.81 0.38 2.46
N ILE A 134 5.54 1.46 2.71
CA ILE A 134 6.20 1.68 4.00
C ILE A 134 5.36 2.67 4.80
N GLU A 135 4.91 2.27 5.98
CA GLU A 135 4.09 3.11 6.85
C GLU A 135 4.43 2.88 8.32
N SER A 136 4.48 3.97 9.08
CA SER A 136 4.82 4.01 10.50
C SER A 136 3.64 3.72 11.42
N ASP A 137 2.41 4.02 10.98
CA ASP A 137 1.20 3.81 11.77
C ASP A 137 0.71 2.34 11.70
N GLU A 138 0.68 1.69 12.87
CA GLU A 138 0.24 0.31 13.02
C GLU A 138 -1.25 0.09 12.65
N GLN A 139 -2.09 1.10 12.83
CA GLN A 139 -3.51 1.00 12.43
C GLN A 139 -3.66 1.05 10.91
N VAL A 140 -2.82 1.84 10.23
CA VAL A 140 -2.83 1.93 8.77
C VAL A 140 -2.31 0.63 8.17
N THR A 141 -1.19 0.11 8.67
CA THR A 141 -0.62 -1.17 8.21
C THR A 141 -1.54 -2.37 8.46
N ARG A 142 -2.29 -2.38 9.56
CA ARG A 142 -3.36 -3.38 9.77
C ARG A 142 -4.43 -3.35 8.66
N ARG A 143 -4.85 -2.17 8.22
CA ARG A 143 -5.78 -2.02 7.09
C ARG A 143 -5.18 -2.50 5.77
N LEU A 144 -3.94 -2.12 5.48
CA LEU A 144 -3.20 -2.60 4.30
C LEU A 144 -3.18 -4.14 4.24
N GLY A 145 -2.91 -4.78 5.38
CA GLY A 145 -2.92 -6.25 5.48
C GLY A 145 -4.29 -6.88 5.21
N GLN A 146 -5.38 -6.23 5.63
CA GLN A 146 -6.75 -6.69 5.35
C GLN A 146 -7.11 -6.54 3.87
N GLU A 147 -6.61 -5.51 3.21
CA GLU A 147 -6.78 -5.25 1.78
C GLU A 147 -5.82 -6.08 0.90
N GLY A 148 -4.94 -6.89 1.51
CA GLY A 148 -3.97 -7.70 0.80
C GLY A 148 -2.79 -6.92 0.21
N ILE A 149 -2.62 -5.65 0.57
CA ILE A 149 -1.51 -4.82 0.13
C ILE A 149 -0.25 -5.19 0.93
N HIS A 150 0.86 -5.43 0.23
CA HIS A 150 2.14 -5.69 0.87
C HIS A 150 2.67 -4.43 1.57
N TYR A 151 3.10 -4.56 2.83
CA TYR A 151 3.59 -3.41 3.60
C TYR A 151 4.79 -3.72 4.50
N VAL A 152 5.52 -2.67 4.87
CA VAL A 152 6.55 -2.66 5.91
C VAL A 152 6.12 -1.67 6.99
N LEU A 153 6.01 -2.13 8.23
CA LEU A 153 5.78 -1.28 9.39
C LEU A 153 7.11 -0.66 9.82
N GLY A 154 7.27 0.65 9.61
CA GLY A 154 8.50 1.38 9.93
C GLY A 154 8.52 2.78 9.31
N SER A 155 9.53 3.58 9.65
CA SER A 155 9.72 4.88 9.01
C SER A 155 10.45 4.72 7.69
N ALA A 156 9.92 5.33 6.62
CA ALA A 156 10.60 5.34 5.32
C ALA A 156 11.94 6.12 5.34
N THR A 157 12.18 6.92 6.38
CA THR A 157 13.48 7.57 6.60
C THR A 157 14.55 6.57 7.00
N GLU A 158 14.19 5.41 7.55
CA GLU A 158 15.17 4.42 8.02
C GLU A 158 15.60 3.50 6.87
N ASP A 159 16.91 3.35 6.68
CA ASP A 159 17.52 2.46 5.70
C ASP A 159 16.97 1.02 5.81
N GLU A 160 16.79 0.53 7.03
CA GLU A 160 16.25 -0.81 7.30
C GLU A 160 14.85 -1.01 6.71
N SER A 161 13.99 0.02 6.75
CA SER A 161 12.64 -0.04 6.20
C SER A 161 12.65 -0.11 4.66
N LEU A 162 13.55 0.66 4.02
CA LEU A 162 13.72 0.63 2.56
C LEU A 162 14.31 -0.70 2.08
N LEU A 163 15.28 -1.25 2.82
CA LEU A 163 15.87 -2.57 2.55
C LEU A 163 14.84 -3.68 2.73
N ALA A 164 14.05 -3.64 3.81
CA ALA A 164 12.97 -4.59 4.07
C ALA A 164 11.90 -4.55 2.96
N ALA A 165 11.59 -3.35 2.43
CA ALA A 165 10.69 -3.16 1.29
C ALA A 165 11.30 -3.62 -0.05
N GLY A 166 12.61 -3.91 -0.08
CA GLY A 166 13.29 -4.45 -1.24
C GLY A 166 13.74 -3.43 -2.27
N ILE A 167 14.21 -2.27 -1.82
CA ILE A 167 14.66 -1.18 -2.69
C ILE A 167 15.68 -1.58 -3.75
N GLU A 168 16.59 -2.51 -3.44
CA GLU A 168 17.63 -2.98 -4.38
C GLU A 168 17.05 -3.60 -5.66
N ARG A 169 15.85 -4.20 -5.57
CA ARG A 169 15.17 -4.91 -6.67
C ARG A 169 13.87 -4.24 -7.12
N ALA A 170 13.57 -3.05 -6.60
CA ALA A 170 12.39 -2.29 -6.95
C ALA A 170 12.53 -1.64 -8.34
N LYS A 171 11.42 -1.42 -9.04
CA LYS A 171 11.39 -0.66 -10.29
C LYS A 171 11.38 0.86 -10.05
N GLY A 172 10.80 1.29 -8.95
CA GLY A 172 10.77 2.70 -8.57
C GLY A 172 10.29 2.92 -7.13
N LEU A 173 10.49 4.14 -6.64
CA LEU A 173 10.08 4.59 -5.32
C LEU A 173 9.30 5.90 -5.43
N VAL A 174 8.20 5.98 -4.67
CA VAL A 174 7.31 7.15 -4.60
C VAL A 174 7.33 7.69 -3.17
N ALA A 175 7.99 8.82 -2.94
CA ALA A 175 8.11 9.47 -1.64
C ALA A 175 6.92 10.42 -1.41
N THR A 176 5.96 10.01 -0.57
CA THR A 176 4.69 10.71 -0.37
C THR A 176 4.40 11.07 1.09
N VAL A 177 5.41 11.01 1.97
CA VAL A 177 5.24 11.43 3.36
C VAL A 177 4.96 12.93 3.45
N ASN A 178 4.41 13.35 4.59
CA ASN A 178 3.89 14.71 4.72
C ASN A 178 4.99 15.80 4.79
N SER A 179 6.13 15.46 5.37
CA SER A 179 7.28 16.35 5.55
C SER A 179 8.13 16.36 4.27
N ASP A 180 8.34 17.54 3.69
CA ASP A 180 9.24 17.71 2.54
C ASP A 180 10.70 17.45 2.92
N ALA A 181 11.08 17.69 4.19
CA ALA A 181 12.41 17.35 4.70
C ALA A 181 12.62 15.84 4.74
N ASP A 182 11.60 15.09 5.18
CA ASP A 182 11.66 13.62 5.20
C ASP A 182 11.67 13.07 3.78
N ASN A 183 10.89 13.64 2.85
CA ASN A 183 10.96 13.27 1.44
C ASN A 183 12.35 13.52 0.85
N VAL A 184 13.03 14.61 1.21
CA VAL A 184 14.44 14.85 0.82
C VAL A 184 15.35 13.75 1.36
N TYR A 185 15.19 13.39 2.63
CA TYR A 185 16.02 12.35 3.25
C TYR A 185 15.75 10.96 2.62
N ILE A 186 14.50 10.59 2.42
CA ILE A 186 14.10 9.36 1.71
C ILE A 186 14.73 9.30 0.32
N VAL A 187 14.69 10.40 -0.44
CA VAL A 187 15.30 10.48 -1.77
C VAL A 187 16.81 10.27 -1.70
N LEU A 188 17.50 10.93 -0.76
CA LEU A 188 18.94 10.79 -0.56
C LEU A 188 19.32 9.34 -0.22
N THR A 189 18.61 8.73 0.73
CA THR A 189 18.85 7.33 1.13
C THR A 189 18.56 6.38 -0.02
N ALA A 190 17.45 6.56 -0.73
CA ALA A 190 17.07 5.73 -1.86
C ALA A 190 18.13 5.78 -2.98
N LYS A 191 18.59 6.97 -3.35
CA LYS A 191 19.64 7.16 -4.37
C LYS A 191 21.03 6.75 -3.86
N GLY A 192 21.27 6.78 -2.55
CA GLY A 192 22.49 6.25 -1.94
C GLY A 192 22.57 4.73 -2.02
N ILE A 193 21.46 4.04 -1.81
CA ILE A 193 21.37 2.57 -1.92
C ILE A 193 21.33 2.13 -3.40
N ARG A 194 20.50 2.81 -4.21
CA ARG A 194 20.28 2.46 -5.62
C ARG A 194 20.25 3.72 -6.50
N PRO A 195 21.41 4.17 -7.03
CA PRO A 195 21.52 5.41 -7.80
C PRO A 195 20.66 5.47 -9.07
N ASP A 196 20.42 4.32 -9.71
CA ASP A 196 19.63 4.16 -10.94
C ASP A 196 18.11 4.05 -10.71
N LEU A 197 17.66 3.91 -9.46
CA LEU A 197 16.25 3.73 -9.14
C LEU A 197 15.43 4.95 -9.56
N LEU A 198 14.29 4.75 -10.23
CA LEU A 198 13.34 5.84 -10.48
C LEU A 198 12.74 6.33 -9.16
N VAL A 199 12.97 7.59 -8.79
CA VAL A 199 12.44 8.20 -7.57
C VAL A 199 11.52 9.38 -7.92
N ILE A 200 10.26 9.26 -7.52
CA ILE A 200 9.25 10.32 -7.64
C ILE A 200 8.96 10.85 -6.25
N ALA A 201 9.13 12.15 -6.04
CA ALA A 201 8.88 12.76 -4.72
C ALA A 201 7.73 13.76 -4.74
N ARG A 202 6.96 13.78 -3.66
CA ARG A 202 5.96 14.80 -3.39
C ARG A 202 6.62 16.04 -2.79
N ALA A 203 6.28 17.21 -3.32
CA ALA A 203 6.62 18.51 -2.74
C ALA A 203 5.35 19.23 -2.27
N THR A 204 5.40 19.78 -1.07
CA THR A 204 4.28 20.47 -0.43
C THR A 204 4.50 21.98 -0.45
N GLU A 205 5.72 22.41 -0.14
CA GLU A 205 6.08 23.82 0.01
C GLU A 205 6.68 24.41 -1.28
N PRO A 206 6.45 25.71 -1.53
CA PRO A 206 7.17 26.45 -2.56
C PRO A 206 8.69 26.37 -2.32
N GLY A 207 9.43 25.89 -3.32
CA GLY A 207 10.89 25.78 -3.27
C GLY A 207 11.44 24.41 -2.85
N SER A 208 10.62 23.54 -2.25
CA SER A 208 11.00 22.14 -1.96
C SER A 208 11.35 21.35 -3.22
N GLU A 209 10.72 21.69 -4.35
CA GLU A 209 11.01 21.05 -5.64
C GLU A 209 12.50 21.08 -6.00
N ARG A 210 13.16 22.24 -5.83
CA ARG A 210 14.58 22.37 -6.15
C ARG A 210 15.45 21.54 -5.21
N LYS A 211 15.07 21.46 -3.94
CA LYS A 211 15.80 20.65 -2.93
C LYS A 211 15.66 19.16 -3.24
N LEU A 212 14.45 18.68 -3.55
CA LEU A 212 14.18 17.29 -3.91
C LEU A 212 14.89 16.88 -5.21
N LYS A 213 14.87 17.72 -6.24
CA LYS A 213 15.65 17.47 -7.47
C LYS A 213 17.15 17.40 -7.21
N ARG A 214 17.70 18.31 -6.38
CA ARG A 214 19.12 18.28 -5.98
C ARG A 214 19.50 17.07 -5.14
N ALA A 215 18.56 16.55 -4.34
CA ALA A 215 18.73 15.31 -3.60
C ALA A 215 18.76 14.06 -4.50
N GLY A 216 18.31 14.19 -5.76
CA GLY A 216 18.34 13.13 -6.75
C GLY A 216 16.96 12.63 -7.18
N ALA A 217 15.85 13.27 -6.79
CA ALA A 217 14.53 12.87 -7.29
C ALA A 217 14.45 13.10 -8.81
N ASP A 218 14.12 12.06 -9.57
CA ASP A 218 14.02 12.13 -11.04
C ASP A 218 12.80 12.95 -11.47
N LYS A 219 11.71 12.85 -10.68
CA LYS A 219 10.50 13.65 -10.83
C LYS A 219 10.05 14.18 -9.48
N VAL A 220 9.51 15.39 -9.50
CA VAL A 220 8.89 15.99 -8.32
C VAL A 220 7.50 16.47 -8.70
N VAL A 221 6.52 16.10 -7.90
CA VAL A 221 5.12 16.46 -8.10
C VAL A 221 4.68 17.34 -6.93
N SER A 222 4.03 18.47 -7.23
CA SER A 222 3.43 19.34 -6.22
C SER A 222 1.90 19.30 -6.31
N PRO A 223 1.23 18.37 -5.59
CA PRO A 223 -0.21 18.17 -5.74
C PRO A 223 -1.04 19.41 -5.40
N TYR A 224 -0.65 20.16 -4.37
CA TYR A 224 -1.38 21.37 -3.98
C TYR A 224 -1.23 22.49 -4.99
N PHE A 225 -0.05 22.64 -5.61
CA PHE A 225 0.12 23.64 -6.67
C PHE A 225 -0.66 23.26 -7.93
N ILE A 226 -0.64 21.98 -8.31
CA ILE A 226 -1.43 21.45 -9.43
C ILE A 226 -2.93 21.65 -9.17
N GLY A 227 -3.40 21.24 -7.99
CA GLY A 227 -4.79 21.39 -7.57
C GLY A 227 -5.23 22.85 -7.48
N ALA A 228 -4.41 23.72 -6.89
CA ALA A 228 -4.69 25.16 -6.81
C ALA A 228 -4.76 25.80 -8.20
N ARG A 229 -3.83 25.45 -9.10
CA ARG A 229 -3.86 25.94 -10.48
C ARG A 229 -5.11 25.48 -11.20
N ARG A 230 -5.56 24.23 -10.97
CA ARG A 230 -6.81 23.70 -11.51
C ARG A 230 -8.03 24.48 -10.98
N ILE A 231 -8.13 24.66 -9.67
CA ILE A 231 -9.22 25.43 -9.04
C ILE A 231 -9.26 26.86 -9.60
N ALA A 232 -8.10 27.52 -9.67
CA ALA A 232 -8.01 28.87 -10.22
C ALA A 232 -8.47 28.91 -11.69
N GLN A 233 -8.10 27.91 -12.51
CA GLN A 233 -8.56 27.81 -13.90
C GLN A 233 -10.06 27.57 -14.00
N THR A 234 -10.64 26.71 -13.17
CA THR A 234 -12.09 26.47 -13.14
C THR A 234 -12.86 27.74 -12.73
N VAL A 235 -12.32 28.54 -11.80
CA VAL A 235 -12.93 29.82 -11.42
C VAL A 235 -12.79 30.87 -12.52
N LEU A 236 -11.59 31.01 -13.09
CA LEU A 236 -11.29 32.07 -14.06
C LEU A 236 -11.82 31.76 -15.47
N ARG A 237 -11.89 30.48 -15.83
CA ARG A 237 -12.20 29.98 -17.18
C ARG A 237 -12.95 28.63 -17.10
N PRO A 238 -14.14 28.58 -16.49
CA PRO A 238 -14.87 27.32 -16.25
C PRO A 238 -15.06 26.50 -17.53
N SER A 239 -15.53 27.11 -18.62
CA SER A 239 -15.77 26.41 -19.89
C SER A 239 -14.51 25.81 -20.52
N VAL A 240 -13.34 26.43 -20.30
CA VAL A 240 -12.05 25.88 -20.78
C VAL A 240 -11.63 24.71 -19.90
N ALA A 241 -11.81 24.84 -18.59
CA ALA A 241 -11.48 23.79 -17.63
C ALA A 241 -12.35 22.53 -17.88
N ASP A 242 -13.66 22.71 -18.08
CA ASP A 242 -14.61 21.64 -18.37
C ASP A 242 -14.25 20.95 -19.70
N PHE A 243 -13.96 21.72 -20.75
CA PHE A 243 -13.56 21.17 -22.04
C PHE A 243 -12.32 20.27 -21.93
N VAL A 244 -11.30 20.72 -21.20
CA VAL A 244 -10.09 19.93 -20.97
C VAL A 244 -10.39 18.63 -20.21
N ASP A 245 -11.25 18.65 -19.20
CA ASP A 245 -11.58 17.43 -18.45
C ASP A 245 -12.31 16.40 -19.31
N LEU A 246 -13.23 16.86 -20.18
CA LEU A 246 -13.93 15.99 -21.13
C LEU A 246 -12.95 15.23 -22.04
N THR A 247 -11.83 15.85 -22.42
CA THR A 247 -10.80 15.23 -23.26
C THR A 247 -9.91 14.21 -22.53
N PHE A 248 -9.84 14.25 -21.19
CA PHE A 248 -8.95 13.40 -20.40
C PHE A 248 -9.66 12.29 -19.61
N HIS A 249 -10.94 12.44 -19.26
CA HIS A 249 -11.59 11.61 -18.21
C HIS A 249 -12.90 10.91 -18.59
N SER A 250 -13.26 10.75 -19.87
CA SER A 250 -14.61 10.29 -20.21
C SER A 250 -14.69 8.92 -20.87
N THR A 251 -15.24 7.96 -20.13
CA THR A 251 -15.94 6.77 -20.64
C THR A 251 -17.33 7.13 -21.23
N ASP A 252 -17.83 8.34 -20.95
CA ASP A 252 -19.21 8.77 -21.29
C ASP A 252 -19.31 9.94 -22.30
N VAL A 253 -18.19 10.55 -22.72
CA VAL A 253 -18.21 11.70 -23.65
C VAL A 253 -17.37 11.38 -24.88
N ALA A 254 -18.00 11.52 -26.04
CA ALA A 254 -17.54 11.03 -27.35
C ALA A 254 -16.37 11.81 -27.97
N LEU A 255 -15.44 12.37 -27.19
CA LEU A 255 -14.29 13.12 -27.70
C LEU A 255 -12.99 12.63 -27.05
N LEU A 256 -12.17 11.92 -27.83
CA LEU A 256 -10.87 11.40 -27.46
C LEU A 256 -9.77 12.24 -28.12
N MET A 257 -8.68 12.43 -27.38
CA MET A 257 -7.45 13.02 -27.89
C MET A 257 -6.38 11.91 -27.98
N GLU A 258 -5.92 11.61 -29.19
CA GLU A 258 -4.89 10.58 -29.41
C GLU A 258 -3.77 11.07 -30.33
N GLU A 259 -2.62 10.41 -30.21
CA GLU A 259 -1.47 10.57 -31.09
C GLU A 259 -1.49 9.46 -32.15
N VAL A 260 -1.39 9.84 -33.41
CA VAL A 260 -1.46 8.91 -34.55
C VAL A 260 -0.27 9.14 -35.47
N GLN A 261 0.60 8.14 -35.61
CA GLN A 261 1.78 8.21 -36.47
C GLN A 261 1.40 7.90 -37.93
N VAL A 262 1.97 8.66 -38.87
CA VAL A 262 1.74 8.51 -40.31
C VAL A 262 2.78 7.57 -40.90
N ASP A 263 2.34 6.41 -41.35
CA ASP A 263 3.21 5.43 -41.99
C ASP A 263 3.60 5.87 -43.40
N ALA A 264 4.76 5.38 -43.87
CA ALA A 264 5.27 5.68 -45.20
C ALA A 264 4.32 5.23 -46.34
N GLY A 265 3.44 4.25 -46.07
CA GLY A 265 2.44 3.73 -47.01
C GLY A 265 1.08 4.43 -46.92
N SER A 266 0.93 5.48 -46.12
CA SER A 266 -0.33 6.19 -45.97
C SER A 266 -0.71 7.00 -47.21
N ASP A 267 -1.98 6.94 -47.58
CA ASP A 267 -2.58 7.80 -48.61
C ASP A 267 -2.60 9.29 -48.22
N LEU A 268 -2.25 9.61 -46.97
CA LEU A 268 -2.16 10.98 -46.47
C LEU A 268 -0.79 11.62 -46.72
N VAL A 269 0.25 10.84 -47.07
CA VAL A 269 1.59 11.38 -47.33
C VAL A 269 1.56 12.31 -48.54
N GLY A 270 2.06 13.54 -48.35
CA GLY A 270 2.08 14.57 -49.38
C GLY A 270 0.75 15.31 -49.56
N VAL A 271 -0.29 14.95 -48.80
CA VAL A 271 -1.61 15.60 -48.85
C VAL A 271 -1.66 16.74 -47.82
N SER A 272 -2.28 17.86 -48.19
CA SER A 272 -2.49 18.97 -47.26
C SER A 272 -3.58 18.62 -46.24
N LEU A 273 -3.55 19.19 -45.03
CA LEU A 273 -4.60 18.99 -44.03
C LEU A 273 -5.99 19.34 -44.58
N LYS A 274 -6.09 20.38 -45.42
CA LYS A 274 -7.34 20.76 -46.09
C LYS A 274 -7.87 19.66 -47.01
N ASP A 275 -7.00 18.97 -47.73
CA ASP A 275 -7.39 18.00 -48.75
C ASP A 275 -7.40 16.55 -48.22
N SER A 276 -6.90 16.33 -47.00
CA SER A 276 -6.82 15.03 -46.33
C SER A 276 -8.17 14.37 -46.02
N GLY A 277 -9.24 15.15 -45.95
CA GLY A 277 -10.55 14.66 -45.51
C GLY A 277 -10.68 14.45 -43.99
N ILE A 278 -9.62 14.66 -43.21
CA ILE A 278 -9.64 14.48 -41.75
C ILE A 278 -10.72 15.35 -41.11
N ARG A 279 -10.79 16.63 -41.51
CA ARG A 279 -11.81 17.55 -41.01
C ARG A 279 -13.17 17.32 -41.68
N GLN A 280 -13.22 17.16 -42.99
CA GLN A 280 -14.49 17.17 -43.75
C GLN A 280 -15.25 15.85 -43.70
N LYS A 281 -14.53 14.72 -43.62
CA LYS A 281 -15.12 13.37 -43.65
C LYS A 281 -15.20 12.73 -42.27
N LEU A 282 -14.20 12.97 -41.41
CA LEU A 282 -14.11 12.35 -40.08
C LEU A 282 -14.53 13.30 -38.95
N ASP A 283 -14.73 14.59 -39.23
CA ASP A 283 -15.01 15.64 -38.23
C ASP A 283 -13.96 15.68 -37.09
N LEU A 284 -12.71 15.38 -37.43
CA LEU A 284 -11.60 15.42 -36.49
C LEU A 284 -10.95 16.81 -36.48
N ILE A 285 -10.49 17.23 -35.29
CA ILE A 285 -9.71 18.45 -35.10
C ILE A 285 -8.25 18.06 -34.98
N VAL A 286 -7.41 18.46 -35.93
CA VAL A 286 -5.95 18.31 -35.81
C VAL A 286 -5.42 19.46 -34.96
N LEU A 287 -4.99 19.16 -33.74
CA LEU A 287 -4.47 20.14 -32.78
C LEU A 287 -3.00 20.47 -33.06
N ALA A 288 -2.22 19.47 -33.43
CA ALA A 288 -0.81 19.63 -33.75
C ALA A 288 -0.30 18.57 -34.73
N VAL A 289 0.78 18.91 -35.44
CA VAL A 289 1.60 17.97 -36.22
C VAL A 289 3.01 17.96 -35.62
N LYS A 290 3.44 16.80 -35.14
CA LYS A 290 4.80 16.56 -34.69
C LYS A 290 5.62 16.04 -35.87
N LYS A 291 6.73 16.70 -36.17
CA LYS A 291 7.70 16.25 -37.16
C LYS A 291 8.66 15.21 -36.56
N PRO A 292 9.34 14.39 -37.38
CA PRO A 292 10.28 13.36 -36.91
C PRO A 292 11.46 13.90 -36.09
N ASN A 293 11.78 15.20 -36.24
CA ASN A 293 12.81 15.91 -35.49
C ASN A 293 12.30 16.49 -34.15
N ASP A 294 11.18 15.99 -33.64
CA ASP A 294 10.46 16.48 -32.45
C ASP A 294 9.92 17.93 -32.55
N HIS A 295 10.01 18.57 -33.72
CA HIS A 295 9.42 19.90 -33.90
C HIS A 295 7.89 19.81 -33.98
N MET A 296 7.21 20.58 -33.13
CA MET A 296 5.75 20.55 -33.01
C MET A 296 5.11 21.79 -33.62
N ILE A 297 4.25 21.60 -34.60
CA ILE A 297 3.46 22.65 -35.25
C ILE A 297 2.07 22.67 -34.58
N PHE A 298 1.86 23.61 -33.67
CA PHE A 298 0.55 23.82 -33.03
C PHE A 298 -0.40 24.59 -33.94
N ASN A 299 -1.69 24.20 -33.93
CA ASN A 299 -2.73 24.78 -34.80
C ASN A 299 -2.26 24.86 -36.26
N PRO A 300 -1.94 23.71 -36.88
CA PRO A 300 -1.32 23.67 -38.19
C PRO A 300 -2.22 24.36 -39.24
N PRO A 301 -1.66 25.24 -40.10
CA PRO A 301 -2.40 25.83 -41.19
C PRO A 301 -3.07 24.77 -42.08
N ALA A 302 -4.20 25.11 -42.71
CA ALA A 302 -4.91 24.19 -43.59
C ALA A 302 -4.05 23.67 -44.77
N GLY A 303 -3.05 24.45 -45.19
CA GLY A 303 -2.10 24.07 -46.23
C GLY A 303 -0.91 23.24 -45.74
N THR A 304 -0.81 22.91 -44.46
CA THR A 304 0.27 22.05 -43.93
C THR A 304 0.19 20.69 -44.60
N VAL A 305 1.30 20.28 -45.22
CA VAL A 305 1.45 18.99 -45.87
C VAL A 305 1.82 17.95 -44.81
N ILE A 306 1.08 16.85 -44.79
CA ILE A 306 1.36 15.69 -43.96
C ILE A 306 2.52 14.94 -44.60
N GLU A 307 3.61 14.77 -43.87
CA GLU A 307 4.80 14.04 -44.33
C GLU A 307 4.84 12.65 -43.71
N LYS A 308 5.65 11.76 -44.29
CA LYS A 308 5.93 10.46 -43.67
C LYS A 308 6.53 10.66 -42.28
N ASP A 309 6.24 9.73 -41.38
CA ASP A 309 6.74 9.73 -40.00
C ASP A 309 6.26 10.92 -39.14
N ASP A 310 5.38 11.77 -39.67
CA ASP A 310 4.69 12.78 -38.87
C ASP A 310 3.81 12.10 -37.82
N THR A 311 3.64 12.71 -36.66
CA THR A 311 2.62 12.32 -35.67
C THR A 311 1.54 13.38 -35.61
N LEU A 312 0.31 13.00 -35.91
CA LEU A 312 -0.87 13.84 -35.79
C LEU A 312 -1.43 13.74 -34.38
N ILE A 313 -1.60 14.87 -33.71
CA ILE A 313 -2.35 14.95 -32.45
C ILE A 313 -3.75 15.44 -32.80
N ALA A 314 -4.73 14.55 -32.70
CA ALA A 314 -6.09 14.81 -33.13
C ALA A 314 -7.11 14.61 -32.01
N LEU A 315 -8.21 15.37 -32.07
CA LEU A 315 -9.33 15.33 -31.16
C LEU A 315 -10.63 15.03 -31.93
N GLY A 316 -11.41 14.06 -31.47
CA GLY A 316 -12.73 13.77 -32.01
C GLY A 316 -13.33 12.45 -31.54
N SER A 317 -14.35 11.94 -32.22
CA SER A 317 -15.05 10.72 -31.79
C SER A 317 -14.20 9.45 -31.90
N HIS A 318 -14.42 8.48 -31.03
CA HIS A 318 -13.71 7.20 -31.06
C HIS A 318 -13.82 6.51 -32.42
N ALA A 319 -15.02 6.49 -33.02
CA ALA A 319 -15.24 5.92 -34.35
C ALA A 319 -14.46 6.66 -35.45
N SER A 320 -14.33 7.99 -35.34
CA SER A 320 -13.54 8.79 -36.28
C SER A 320 -12.03 8.57 -36.09
N MET A 321 -11.56 8.44 -34.85
CA MET A 321 -10.15 8.18 -34.53
C MET A 321 -9.69 6.82 -35.07
N GLN A 322 -10.53 5.77 -34.95
CA GLN A 322 -10.22 4.46 -35.56
C GLN A 322 -10.06 4.55 -37.08
N LYS A 323 -10.94 5.30 -37.75
CA LYS A 323 -10.84 5.52 -39.21
C LYS A 323 -9.59 6.31 -39.59
N LEU A 324 -9.20 7.30 -38.78
CA LEU A 324 -7.93 8.01 -38.98
C LEU A 324 -6.76 7.04 -38.86
N GLY A 325 -6.77 6.16 -37.84
CA GLY A 325 -5.79 5.08 -37.66
C GLY A 325 -5.63 4.21 -38.90
N GLN A 326 -6.72 3.86 -39.58
CA GLN A 326 -6.68 3.09 -40.83
C GLN A 326 -6.10 3.91 -42.00
N MET A 327 -6.44 5.20 -42.11
CA MET A 327 -5.93 6.06 -43.18
C MET A 327 -4.42 6.31 -43.05
N VAL A 328 -3.89 6.38 -41.83
CA VAL A 328 -2.46 6.63 -41.58
C VAL A 328 -1.58 5.39 -41.68
N SER A 329 -2.13 4.18 -41.63
CA SER A 329 -1.35 2.93 -41.67
C SER A 329 -1.17 2.38 -43.09
N GLY A 330 -1.77 3.04 -44.08
CA GLY A 330 -1.88 2.52 -45.44
C GLY A 330 -2.94 1.43 -45.50
N GLY A 331 -3.79 1.46 -46.52
CA GLY A 331 -4.80 0.42 -46.73
C GLY A 331 -4.15 -0.94 -46.92
N GLY A 332 -4.03 -1.71 -45.83
CA GLY A 332 -3.86 -3.14 -45.90
C GLY A 332 -5.21 -3.75 -46.29
N ASP A 333 -5.29 -4.21 -47.54
CA ASP A 333 -6.12 -5.40 -47.83
C ASP A 333 -5.60 -6.60 -47.01
#